data_AF-A0A940YID1-F1
#
_entry.id   AF-A0A940YID1-F1
#
_cell.length_a   1.000
_cell.length_b   1.000
_cell.length_c   1.000
_cell.angle_alpha   90.00
_cell.angle_beta   90.00
_cell.angle_gamma   90.00
#
_symmetry.space_group_name_H-M   'P 1'
#
loop_
_entity.id
_entity.type
_entity.pdbx_description
1 polymer ?
#
loop_
_entity_poly.entity_id
_entity_poly.type
_entity_poly.pdbx_seq_one_letter_code
_entity_poly.pdbx_strand_id
1 'polypeptide(L)'
;MNDIDATVHHLRHTLSQLEAGEIGPEAVCARFRLAALQWNGLPQRYAQVLERLLQPLDTAVMLGEESCSFSRADLVQALGQWLDHAAQLPR
;
A
#
# COMPACT_ATOMS: atom_id res chain seq x y z
N MET A 1 0.18 10.04 21.52
CA MET A 1 0.34 8.83 20.67
C MET A 1 0.15 9.31 19.23
N ASN A 2 1.18 9.27 18.37
CA ASN A 2 1.10 9.86 17.02
C ASN A 2 0.10 9.07 16.17
N ASP A 3 -0.91 9.75 15.64
CA ASP A 3 -1.90 9.20 14.71
C ASP A 3 -1.25 8.53 13.47
N ILE A 4 -0.10 9.08 13.06
CA ILE A 4 0.73 8.54 11.97
C ILE A 4 1.35 7.18 12.31
N ASP A 5 1.82 6.98 13.54
CA ASP A 5 2.44 5.71 13.95
C ASP A 5 1.41 4.57 13.97
N ALA A 6 0.20 4.88 14.45
CA ALA A 6 -0.94 3.99 14.38
C ALA A 6 -1.35 3.68 12.93
N THR A 7 -1.36 4.71 12.06
CA THR A 7 -1.63 4.55 10.62
C THR A 7 -0.59 3.64 9.96
N VAL A 8 0.70 3.86 10.21
CA VAL A 8 1.80 3.04 9.68
C VAL A 8 1.67 1.59 10.18
N HIS A 9 1.41 1.38 11.46
CA HIS A 9 1.21 0.04 12.01
C HIS A 9 0.01 -0.66 11.34
N HIS A 10 -1.11 0.03 11.17
CA HIS A 10 -2.31 -0.50 10.52
C HIS A 10 -2.05 -0.90 9.05
N LEU A 11 -1.31 -0.07 8.32
CA LEU A 11 -0.93 -0.36 6.93
C LEU A 11 0.04 -1.54 6.82
N ARG A 12 1.03 -1.65 7.72
CA ARG A 12 1.92 -2.83 7.76
C ARG A 12 1.15 -4.11 8.05
N HIS A 13 0.21 -4.07 9.00
CA HIS A 13 -0.66 -5.21 9.28
C HIS A 13 -1.50 -5.60 8.07
N THR A 14 -2.03 -4.62 7.34
CA THR A 14 -2.76 -4.85 6.08
C THR A 14 -1.89 -5.55 5.03
N LEU A 15 -0.62 -5.17 4.88
CA LEU A 15 0.30 -5.86 3.96
C LEU A 15 0.52 -7.33 4.36
N SER A 16 0.73 -7.61 5.64
CA SER A 16 0.89 -8.99 6.13
C SER A 16 -0.36 -9.84 5.90
N GLN A 17 -1.56 -9.26 6.05
CA GLN A 17 -2.82 -9.95 5.73
C GLN A 17 -2.94 -10.29 4.23
N LEU A 18 -2.44 -9.43 3.34
CA LEU A 18 -2.42 -9.70 1.91
C LEU A 18 -1.45 -10.84 1.58
N GLU A 19 -0.26 -10.85 2.20
CA GLU A 19 0.71 -11.95 2.06
C GLU A 19 0.12 -13.28 2.53
N ALA A 20 -0.57 -13.27 3.67
CA ALA A 20 -1.26 -14.44 4.21
C ALA A 20 -2.49 -14.86 3.38
N GLY A 21 -2.94 -14.04 2.43
CA GLY A 21 -4.15 -14.28 1.65
C GLY A 21 -5.46 -14.11 2.44
N GLU A 22 -5.41 -13.46 3.61
CA GLU A 22 -6.58 -13.18 4.44
C GLU A 22 -7.45 -12.06 3.86
N ILE A 23 -6.83 -11.14 3.13
CA ILE A 23 -7.52 -10.04 2.45
C ILE A 23 -7.17 -10.00 0.97
N GLY A 24 -8.14 -9.56 0.17
CA GLY A 24 -7.95 -9.32 -1.25
C GLY A 24 -7.13 -8.05 -1.53
N PRO A 25 -6.51 -7.97 -2.71
CA PRO A 25 -5.77 -6.80 -3.18
C PRO A 25 -6.62 -5.51 -3.19
N GLU A 26 -7.92 -5.62 -3.49
CA GLU A 26 -8.87 -4.49 -3.46
C GLU A 26 -8.97 -3.82 -2.06
N ALA A 27 -8.96 -4.63 -1.00
CA ALA A 27 -9.04 -4.16 0.37
C ALA A 27 -7.76 -3.42 0.76
N VAL A 28 -6.60 -3.87 0.27
CA VAL A 28 -5.32 -3.17 0.43
C VAL A 28 -5.36 -1.83 -0.27
N CYS A 29 -5.77 -1.79 -1.55
CA CYS A 29 -5.89 -0.54 -2.30
C CYS A 29 -6.76 0.49 -1.57
N ALA A 30 -7.94 0.07 -1.10
CA ALA A 30 -8.85 0.96 -0.39
C ALA A 30 -8.25 1.50 0.91
N ARG A 31 -7.62 0.64 1.73
CA ARG A 31 -7.00 1.03 3.00
C ARG A 31 -5.83 1.98 2.81
N PHE A 32 -4.95 1.72 1.83
CA PHE A 32 -3.83 2.60 1.52
C PHE A 32 -4.28 3.96 1.01
N ARG A 33 -5.28 4.02 0.13
CA ARG A 33 -5.85 5.29 -0.35
C ARG A 33 -6.46 6.11 0.78
N LEU A 34 -7.28 5.47 1.63
CA LEU A 34 -7.86 6.15 2.79
C LEU A 34 -6.78 6.68 3.73
N ALA A 35 -5.75 5.87 3.98
CA ALA A 35 -4.63 6.26 4.83
C ALA A 35 -3.81 7.43 4.26
N ALA A 36 -3.61 7.48 2.94
CA ALA A 36 -2.94 8.59 2.29
C ALA A 36 -3.78 9.89 2.35
N LEU A 37 -5.11 9.80 2.29
CA LEU A 37 -6.00 10.96 2.40
C LEU A 37 -6.00 11.58 3.80
N GLN A 38 -5.89 10.76 4.86
CA GLN A 38 -5.79 11.24 6.25
C GLN A 38 -4.35 11.65 6.64
N TRP A 39 -3.35 11.36 5.79
CA TRP A 39 -1.95 11.67 6.08
C TRP A 39 -1.65 13.15 5.85
N ASN A 40 -1.86 13.96 6.89
CA ASN A 40 -1.51 15.38 6.88
C ASN A 40 -0.01 15.56 6.65
N GLY A 41 0.38 16.24 5.57
CA GLY A 41 1.77 16.50 5.20
C GLY A 41 2.35 15.55 4.14
N LEU A 42 1.57 14.61 3.61
CA LEU A 42 2.00 13.76 2.51
C LEU A 42 2.14 14.57 1.21
N PRO A 43 3.34 14.67 0.60
CA PRO A 43 3.52 15.37 -0.66
C PRO A 43 2.75 14.70 -1.80
N GLN A 44 2.21 15.47 -2.74
CA GLN A 44 1.47 14.95 -3.90
C GLN A 44 2.26 13.89 -4.70
N ARG A 45 3.59 14.04 -4.79
CA ARG A 45 4.45 13.03 -5.44
C ARG A 45 4.39 11.66 -4.77
N TYR A 46 4.23 11.59 -3.44
CA TYR A 46 4.10 10.33 -2.72
C TYR A 46 2.75 9.67 -2.98
N ALA A 47 1.67 10.46 -3.01
CA ALA A 47 0.35 9.98 -3.42
C ALA A 47 0.34 9.45 -4.86
N GLN A 48 1.05 10.12 -5.78
CA GLN A 48 1.21 9.63 -7.15
C GLN A 48 1.97 8.30 -7.21
N VAL A 49 3.07 8.16 -6.46
CA VAL A 49 3.81 6.88 -6.39
C VAL A 49 2.92 5.77 -5.82
N LEU A 50 2.15 6.07 -4.77
CA LEU A 50 1.20 5.11 -4.20
C LEU A 50 0.21 4.63 -5.25
N GLU A 51 -0.45 5.54 -5.97
CA GLU A 51 -1.41 5.17 -7.02
C GLU A 51 -0.76 4.31 -8.11
N ARG A 52 0.50 4.57 -8.46
CA ARG A 52 1.25 3.75 -9.43
C ARG A 52 1.55 2.34 -8.91
N LEU A 53 1.74 2.17 -7.60
CA LEU A 53 1.91 0.86 -6.96
C LEU A 53 0.59 0.09 -6.85
N LEU A 54 -0.54 0.80 -6.70
CA LEU A 54 -1.87 0.20 -6.61
C LEU A 54 -2.48 -0.15 -7.98
N GLN A 55 -2.11 0.56 -9.04
CA GLN A 55 -2.61 0.33 -10.40
C GLN A 55 -2.42 -1.12 -10.92
N PRO A 56 -1.25 -1.78 -10.71
CA PRO A 56 -1.08 -3.19 -11.08
C PRO A 56 -2.00 -4.13 -10.31
N LEU A 57 -2.34 -3.85 -9.05
CA LEU A 57 -3.26 -4.69 -8.26
C LEU A 57 -4.65 -4.71 -8.86
N ASP A 58 -5.16 -3.54 -9.22
CA ASP A 58 -6.47 -3.36 -9.83
C ASP A 58 -6.57 -4.15 -11.16
N THR A 59 -5.49 -4.11 -11.93
CA THR A 59 -5.39 -4.82 -13.22
C THR A 59 -5.20 -6.33 -13.03
N ALA A 60 -4.45 -6.75 -12.00
CA ALA A 60 -4.23 -8.15 -11.69
C ALA A 60 -5.50 -8.84 -11.16
N VAL A 61 -6.38 -8.12 -10.45
CA VAL A 61 -7.72 -8.63 -10.09
C VAL A 61 -8.54 -8.94 -11.34
N MET A 62 -8.45 -8.09 -12.36
CA MET A 62 -9.24 -8.22 -13.59
C MET A 62 -8.72 -9.31 -14.55
N LEU A 63 -7.44 -9.68 -14.48
CA LEU A 63 -6.78 -10.50 -15.50
C LEU A 63 -6.71 -12.00 -15.22
N GLY A 64 -7.13 -12.49 -14.04
CA GLY A 64 -7.25 -13.93 -13.79
C GLY A 64 -5.94 -14.71 -14.01
N GLU A 65 -5.10 -14.73 -12.98
CA GLU A 65 -4.13 -15.79 -12.63
C GLU A 65 -2.99 -16.22 -13.59
N GLU A 66 -2.87 -15.81 -14.85
CA GLU A 66 -1.96 -16.59 -15.73
C GLU A 66 -0.63 -15.97 -16.16
N SER A 67 -0.29 -14.71 -15.87
CA SER A 67 1.06 -14.21 -16.18
C SER A 67 1.38 -12.87 -15.53
N CYS A 68 2.33 -12.85 -14.59
CA CYS A 68 3.32 -11.78 -14.54
C CYS A 68 4.46 -12.13 -13.58
N SER A 69 5.67 -11.74 -13.95
CA SER A 69 6.89 -11.77 -13.13
C SER A 69 6.82 -10.88 -11.87
N PHE A 70 5.62 -10.50 -11.43
CA PHE A 70 5.34 -9.68 -10.27
C PHE A 70 4.73 -10.57 -9.19
N SER A 71 5.59 -11.06 -8.31
CA SER A 71 5.13 -11.86 -7.17
C SER A 71 4.42 -10.95 -6.18
N ARG A 72 3.34 -11.43 -5.54
CA ARG A 72 2.65 -10.73 -4.45
C ARG A 72 3.62 -10.20 -3.38
N ALA A 73 4.71 -10.93 -3.12
CA ALA A 73 5.80 -10.52 -2.24
C ALA A 73 6.51 -9.24 -2.72
N ASP A 74 6.81 -9.11 -4.02
CA ASP A 74 7.46 -7.91 -4.58
C ASP A 74 6.58 -6.67 -4.39
N LEU A 75 5.27 -6.84 -4.59
CA LEU A 75 4.30 -5.78 -4.34
C LEU A 75 4.29 -5.34 -2.86
N VAL A 76 4.27 -6.30 -1.95
CA VAL A 76 4.24 -6.03 -0.51
C VAL A 76 5.54 -5.35 -0.07
N GLN A 77 6.68 -5.78 -0.62
CA GLN A 77 7.95 -5.10 -0.41
C GLN A 77 7.91 -3.65 -0.92
N ALA A 78 7.43 -3.40 -2.14
CA ALA A 78 7.35 -2.06 -2.71
C ALA A 78 6.42 -1.12 -1.90
N LEU A 79 5.25 -1.60 -1.48
CA LEU A 79 4.35 -0.84 -0.60
C LEU A 79 4.94 -0.61 0.79
N GLY A 80 5.67 -1.60 1.33
CA GLY A 80 6.37 -1.49 2.61
C GLY A 80 7.47 -0.43 2.57
N GLN A 81 8.25 -0.38 1.49
CA GLN A 81 9.26 0.66 1.26
C GLN A 81 8.63 2.05 1.14
N TRP A 82 7.55 2.18 0.36
CA TRP A 82 6.81 3.45 0.25
C TRP A 82 6.34 3.93 1.63
N LEU A 83 5.83 3.02 2.46
CA LEU A 83 5.33 3.33 3.79
C LEU A 83 6.44 3.80 4.75
N ASP A 84 7.60 3.14 4.71
CA ASP A 84 8.78 3.54 5.50
C ASP A 84 9.23 4.96 5.12
N HIS A 85 9.31 5.25 3.81
CA HIS A 85 9.63 6.58 3.32
C HIS A 85 8.58 7.62 3.72
N ALA A 86 7.29 7.29 3.62
CA ALA A 86 6.22 8.19 4.03
C ALA A 86 6.29 8.51 5.54
N ALA A 87 6.61 7.52 6.38
CA ALA A 87 6.78 7.69 7.82
C ALA A 87 7.97 8.60 8.20
N GLN A 88 8.99 8.66 7.35
CA GLN A 88 10.18 9.50 7.53
C GLN A 88 10.04 10.92 6.97
N LEU A 89 8.92 11.27 6.35
CA LEU A 89 8.72 12.61 5.80
C LEU A 89 8.81 13.69 6.91
N PRO A 90 9.45 14.84 6.61
CA PRO A 90 9.48 15.95 7.54
C PRO A 90 8.06 16.44 7.82
N ARG A 91 7.77 16.64 9.11
CA ARG A 91 6.45 17.02 9.63
C ARG A 91 6.23 18.52 9.57
#